data_AF-A0A3B4HCK2-F1
#
_entry.id   AF-A0A3B4HCK2-F1
#
_cell.length_a   1.000
_cell.length_b   1.000
_cell.length_c   1.000
_cell.angle_alpha   90.00
_cell.angle_beta   90.00
_cell.angle_gamma   90.00
#
_symmetry.space_group_name_H-M   'P 1'
#
loop_
_entity.id
_entity.type
_entity.pdbx_description
1 polymer ?
#
loop_
_entity_poly.entity_id
_entity_poly.type
_entity_poly.pdbx_seq_one_letter_code
_entity_poly.pdbx_strand_id
1 'polypeptide(L)'
;MIFQLKRVVLLFIQLLVMWHVFSGKEHIYDHRALLVSIGDSVMLTCNISEKNATLISWTSKRSVFHYSILLNRNISNFSFYRLKINHGFPTELIIFSAQPEDEGLYTCNITEVAYTALHGT
;
A
#
# COMPACT_ATOMS: atom_id res chain seq x y z
N MET A 1 -50.24 -23.17 -15.09
CA MET A 1 -48.84 -23.64 -15.12
C MET A 1 -47.81 -22.57 -15.54
N ILE A 2 -48.17 -21.28 -15.68
CA ILE A 2 -47.26 -20.19 -16.12
C ILE A 2 -46.71 -19.35 -14.95
N PHE A 3 -47.43 -19.25 -13.83
CA PHE A 3 -47.01 -18.48 -12.66
C PHE A 3 -45.79 -19.07 -11.94
N GLN A 4 -45.69 -20.40 -11.88
CA GLN A 4 -44.56 -21.06 -11.23
C GLN A 4 -43.27 -20.94 -12.03
N LEU A 5 -43.36 -20.99 -13.37
CA LEU A 5 -42.20 -20.83 -14.25
C LEU A 5 -41.58 -19.43 -14.11
N LYS A 6 -42.42 -18.37 -14.06
CA LYS A 6 -41.96 -16.98 -13.88
C LYS A 6 -41.25 -16.77 -12.54
N ARG A 7 -41.71 -17.43 -11.48
CA ARG A 7 -41.13 -17.32 -10.13
C ARG A 7 -39.76 -18.01 -10.05
N VAL A 8 -39.63 -19.17 -10.69
CA VAL A 8 -38.36 -19.91 -10.81
C VAL A 8 -37.33 -19.10 -11.60
N VAL A 9 -37.73 -18.52 -12.74
CA VAL A 9 -36.84 -17.68 -13.55
C VAL A 9 -36.34 -16.46 -12.77
N LEU A 10 -37.20 -15.83 -11.97
CA LEU A 10 -36.80 -14.68 -11.15
C LEU A 10 -35.75 -15.05 -10.09
N LEU A 11 -35.90 -16.22 -9.45
CA LEU A 11 -34.94 -16.74 -8.48
C LEU A 11 -33.60 -17.06 -9.13
N PHE A 12 -33.61 -17.67 -10.32
CA PHE A 12 -32.38 -17.94 -11.08
C PHE A 12 -31.64 -16.65 -11.46
N ILE A 13 -32.36 -15.59 -11.86
CA ILE A 13 -31.76 -14.29 -12.17
C ILE A 13 -31.16 -13.65 -10.91
N GLN A 14 -31.84 -13.70 -9.77
CA GLN A 14 -31.29 -13.19 -8.50
C GLN A 14 -30.02 -13.94 -8.05
N LEU A 15 -29.97 -15.26 -8.24
CA LEU A 15 -28.78 -16.08 -7.96
C LEU A 15 -27.61 -15.74 -8.89
N LEU A 16 -27.87 -15.48 -10.18
CA LEU A 16 -26.85 -15.08 -11.15
C LEU A 16 -26.29 -13.68 -10.86
N VAL A 17 -27.12 -12.74 -10.40
CA VAL A 17 -26.70 -11.38 -10.03
C VAL A 17 -25.78 -11.39 -8.80
N MET A 18 -25.93 -12.37 -7.89
CA MET A 18 -25.08 -12.51 -6.71
C MET A 18 -23.65 -13.00 -7.03
N TRP A 19 -23.38 -13.42 -8.27
CA TRP A 19 -22.05 -13.86 -8.72
C TRP A 19 -21.13 -12.71 -9.16
N HIS A 20 -21.65 -11.49 -9.30
CA HIS A 20 -20.82 -10.31 -9.60
C HIS A 20 -20.24 -9.67 -8.33
N VAL A 21 -19.57 -10.48 -7.50
CA VAL A 21 -18.65 -9.96 -6.49
C VAL A 21 -17.33 -9.65 -7.20
N PHE A 22 -16.97 -8.37 -7.24
CA PHE A 22 -15.73 -7.90 -7.84
C PHE A 22 -14.52 -8.61 -7.20
N SER A 23 -13.87 -9.49 -7.96
CA SER A 23 -12.49 -9.88 -7.68
C SER A 23 -11.57 -8.78 -8.25
N GLY A 24 -11.52 -7.64 -7.56
CA GLY A 24 -10.39 -6.73 -7.73
C GLY A 24 -9.11 -7.51 -7.42
N LYS A 25 -8.06 -7.34 -8.22
CA LYS A 25 -6.75 -7.94 -7.90
C LYS A 25 -6.35 -7.47 -6.51
N GLU A 26 -6.51 -8.34 -5.52
CA GLU A 26 -6.01 -8.11 -4.19
C GLU A 26 -4.49 -8.15 -4.31
N HIS A 27 -3.88 -6.97 -4.37
CA HIS A 27 -2.46 -6.87 -4.06
C HIS A 27 -2.33 -7.45 -2.66
N ILE A 28 -1.73 -8.64 -2.56
CA ILE A 28 -1.36 -9.24 -1.28
C ILE A 28 -0.28 -8.33 -0.71
N TYR A 29 -0.70 -7.28 -0.03
CA TYR A 29 0.18 -6.51 0.82
C TYR A 29 0.58 -7.47 1.95
N ASP A 30 1.88 -7.73 2.09
CA ASP A 30 2.42 -8.44 3.24
C ASP A 30 2.22 -7.56 4.47
N HIS A 31 1.09 -7.73 5.14
CA HIS A 31 0.74 -6.96 6.32
C HIS A 31 1.49 -7.54 7.51
N ARG A 32 2.61 -6.90 7.86
CA ARG A 32 3.36 -7.24 9.07
C ARG A 32 2.79 -6.50 10.27
N ALA A 33 2.10 -7.23 11.15
CA ALA A 33 1.70 -6.70 12.44
C ALA A 33 2.93 -6.54 13.34
N LEU A 34 3.10 -5.36 13.94
CA LEU A 34 4.23 -5.05 14.80
C LEU A 34 3.69 -4.33 16.04
N LEU A 35 4.00 -4.89 17.21
CA LEU A 35 3.62 -4.32 18.51
C LEU A 35 4.84 -3.63 19.11
N VAL A 36 4.65 -2.42 19.62
CA VAL A 36 5.71 -1.56 20.13
C VAL A 36 5.25 -0.97 21.46
N SER A 37 6.11 -0.98 22.47
CA SER A 37 5.80 -0.33 23.74
C SER A 37 5.86 1.18 23.59
N ILE A 38 5.03 1.90 24.35
CA ILE A 38 5.10 3.36 24.40
C ILE A 38 6.51 3.78 24.84
N GLY A 39 7.10 4.74 24.11
CA GLY A 39 8.45 5.25 24.36
C GLY A 39 9.58 4.47 23.67
N ASP A 40 9.32 3.26 23.18
CA ASP A 40 10.30 2.51 22.39
C ASP A 40 10.42 3.08 20.96
N SER A 41 11.44 2.64 20.22
CA SER A 41 11.56 2.91 18.80
C SER A 41 11.19 1.68 17.96
N VAL A 42 10.68 1.95 16.76
CA VAL A 42 10.38 0.92 15.78
C VAL A 42 10.93 1.31 14.42
N MET A 43 11.46 0.31 13.71
CA MET A 43 11.89 0.45 12.33
C MET A 43 10.98 -0.37 11.43
N LEU A 44 10.33 0.31 10.49
CA LEU A 44 9.55 -0.30 9.43
C LEU A 44 10.42 -0.42 8.19
N THR A 45 10.55 -1.63 7.68
CA THR A 45 11.38 -1.93 6.50
C THR A 45 10.49 -2.25 5.32
N CYS A 46 10.77 -1.58 4.21
CA CYS A 46 10.22 -1.88 2.90
C CYS A 46 11.20 -2.80 2.17
N ASN A 47 10.86 -4.09 2.07
CA ASN A 47 11.69 -5.05 1.34
C ASN A 47 11.45 -4.89 -0.16
N ILE A 48 12.48 -4.49 -0.90
CA ILE A 48 12.39 -4.24 -2.33
C ILE A 48 13.52 -4.97 -3.05
N SER A 49 13.25 -5.51 -4.24
CA SER A 49 14.24 -6.30 -5.01
C SER A 49 15.16 -5.46 -5.90
N GLU A 50 15.01 -4.13 -5.83
CA GLU A 50 15.85 -3.07 -6.42
C GLU A 50 16.65 -3.39 -7.68
N LYS A 51 16.07 -3.06 -8.84
CA LYS A 51 16.85 -2.57 -10.00
C LYS A 51 16.29 -1.31 -10.66
N ASN A 52 14.96 -1.07 -10.62
CA ASN A 52 14.32 -0.07 -11.50
C ASN A 52 13.33 0.88 -10.79
N ALA A 53 13.50 1.14 -9.49
CA ALA A 53 12.64 2.06 -8.76
C ALA A 53 12.85 3.52 -9.21
N THR A 54 11.77 4.27 -9.39
CA THR A 54 11.76 5.69 -9.77
C THR A 54 11.25 6.62 -8.67
N LEU A 55 10.32 6.09 -7.86
CA LEU A 55 9.70 6.79 -6.75
C LEU A 55 9.51 5.79 -5.61
N ILE A 56 9.90 6.19 -4.40
CA ILE A 56 9.60 5.47 -3.16
C ILE A 56 8.72 6.38 -2.31
N SER A 57 7.68 5.81 -1.73
CA SER A 57 6.72 6.54 -0.91
C SER A 57 6.38 5.79 0.37
N TRP A 58 6.29 6.55 1.46
CA TRP A 58 5.73 6.09 2.73
C TRP A 58 4.48 6.89 3.02
N THR A 59 3.39 6.20 3.32
CA THR A 59 2.14 6.82 3.74
C THR A 59 1.69 6.26 5.07
N SER A 60 1.17 7.14 5.91
CA SER A 60 0.43 6.82 7.12
C SER A 60 -0.88 7.60 7.11
N LYS A 61 -1.70 7.42 8.14
CA LYS A 61 -2.99 8.13 8.28
C LYS A 61 -2.87 9.66 8.17
N ARG A 62 -1.74 10.24 8.60
CA ARG A 62 -1.55 11.70 8.69
C ARG A 62 -0.37 12.23 7.88
N SER A 63 0.52 11.33 7.46
CA SER A 63 1.81 11.72 6.92
C SER A 63 2.13 10.98 5.63
N VAL A 64 2.90 11.64 4.79
CA VAL A 64 3.30 11.25 3.47
C VAL A 64 4.76 11.69 3.29
N PHE A 65 5.56 10.77 2.80
CA PHE A 65 6.91 10.99 2.35
C PHE A 65 7.03 10.45 0.93
N HIS A 66 7.60 11.26 0.05
CA HIS A 66 7.93 10.88 -1.30
C HIS A 66 9.40 11.17 -1.56
N TYR A 67 10.09 10.23 -2.20
CA TYR A 67 11.44 10.42 -2.71
C TYR A 67 11.51 10.01 -4.17
N SER A 68 11.77 11.00 -5.02
CA SER A 68 12.05 10.77 -6.44
C SER A 68 13.52 10.45 -6.59
N ILE A 69 13.81 9.22 -7.01
CA ILE A 69 15.17 8.76 -7.31
C ILE A 69 15.69 9.51 -8.54
N LEU A 70 14.84 9.68 -9.57
CA LEU A 70 15.19 10.38 -10.81
C LEU A 70 15.62 11.82 -10.59
N LEU A 71 14.94 12.54 -9.69
CA LEU A 71 15.23 13.94 -9.39
C LEU A 71 16.17 14.11 -8.19
N ASN A 72 16.47 13.02 -7.47
CA ASN A 72 17.14 13.01 -6.18
C ASN A 72 16.57 14.07 -5.20
N ARG A 73 15.23 14.09 -5.06
CA ARG A 73 14.49 15.06 -4.23
C ARG A 73 13.43 14.36 -3.40
N ASN A 74 13.15 14.89 -2.22
CA ASN A 74 12.05 14.44 -1.38
C ASN A 74 11.05 15.54 -1.06
N ILE A 75 9.84 15.12 -0.69
CA ILE A 75 8.80 15.93 -0.08
C ILE A 75 8.28 15.13 1.10
N SER A 76 8.16 15.78 2.27
CA SER A 76 7.71 15.15 3.50
C SER A 76 6.83 16.11 4.28
N ASN A 77 5.73 15.62 4.81
CA ASN A 77 4.99 16.28 5.89
C ASN A 77 5.11 15.50 7.23
N PHE A 78 6.03 14.51 7.31
CA PHE A 78 6.35 13.88 8.58
C PHE A 78 6.98 14.88 9.53
N SER A 79 6.58 14.83 10.79
CA SER A 79 7.22 15.65 11.80
C SER A 79 8.59 15.09 12.17
N PHE A 80 9.64 15.87 11.89
CA PHE A 80 11.03 15.44 12.06
C PHE A 80 11.43 15.19 13.53
N TYR A 81 10.63 15.61 14.52
CA TYR A 81 11.02 15.48 15.94
C TYR A 81 11.07 14.02 16.44
N ARG A 82 10.29 13.12 15.84
CA ARG A 82 10.17 11.70 16.25
C ARG A 82 10.27 10.72 15.09
N LEU A 83 10.52 11.20 13.88
CA LEU A 83 10.53 10.36 12.67
C LEU A 83 11.82 10.59 11.91
N LYS A 84 12.48 9.50 11.50
CA LYS A 84 13.65 9.55 10.64
C LYS A 84 13.44 8.63 9.44
N ILE A 85 13.73 9.18 8.26
CA ILE A 85 13.75 8.47 7.00
C ILE A 85 15.16 8.60 6.43
N ASN A 86 15.73 7.50 5.93
CA ASN A 86 17.02 7.55 5.27
C ASN A 86 16.89 8.25 3.91
N HIS A 87 17.50 9.43 3.76
CA HIS A 87 17.39 10.24 2.54
C HIS A 87 18.21 9.70 1.35
N GLY A 88 19.20 8.82 1.59
CA GLY A 88 19.98 8.21 0.51
C GLY A 88 19.24 7.06 -0.16
N PHE A 89 18.46 6.31 0.62
CA PHE A 89 17.58 5.27 0.12
C PHE A 89 16.45 4.98 1.14
N PRO A 90 15.23 5.50 0.94
CA PRO A 90 14.19 5.55 1.97
C PRO A 90 13.37 4.27 2.07
N THR A 91 14.01 3.11 2.16
CA THR A 91 13.38 1.82 2.45
C THR A 91 13.11 1.59 3.93
N GLU A 92 13.61 2.47 4.78
CA GLU A 92 13.44 2.38 6.23
C GLU A 92 12.78 3.64 6.77
N LEU A 93 11.71 3.43 7.54
CA LEU A 93 11.03 4.45 8.32
C LEU A 93 11.21 4.12 9.80
N ILE A 94 11.86 5.03 10.54
CA ILE A 94 12.08 4.89 11.98
C ILE A 94 11.17 5.85 12.73
N ILE A 95 10.41 5.32 13.68
CA ILE A 95 9.60 6.08 14.64
C ILE A 95 10.29 5.97 16.00
N PHE A 96 10.67 7.11 16.57
CA PHE A 96 11.26 7.22 17.90
C PHE A 96 10.20 7.56 18.93
N SER A 97 10.33 7.01 20.14
CA SER A 97 9.46 7.32 21.27
C SER A 97 7.98 7.17 20.92
N ALA A 98 7.62 5.95 20.49
CA ALA A 98 6.30 5.60 19.98
C ALA A 98 5.19 6.07 20.94
N GLN A 99 4.15 6.66 20.39
CA GLN A 99 2.96 7.09 21.12
C GLN A 99 1.71 6.37 20.60
N PRO A 100 0.61 6.35 21.38
CA PRO A 100 -0.67 5.83 20.91
C PRO A 100 -1.15 6.46 19.60
N GLU A 101 -0.82 7.74 19.34
CA GLU A 101 -1.22 8.41 18.09
C GLU A 101 -0.43 7.94 16.86
N ASP A 102 0.71 7.28 17.05
CA ASP A 102 1.51 6.69 15.98
C ASP A 102 0.94 5.31 15.56
N GLU A 103 -0.08 4.80 16.24
CA GLU A 103 -0.77 3.56 15.87
C GLU A 103 -1.49 3.70 14.52
N GLY A 104 -1.23 2.76 13.60
CA GLY A 104 -1.97 2.65 12.36
C GLY A 104 -1.26 1.88 11.27
N LEU A 105 -1.87 1.90 10.09
CA LEU A 105 -1.29 1.30 8.89
C LEU A 105 -0.25 2.25 8.28
N TYR A 106 0.95 1.72 8.11
CA TYR A 106 2.02 2.34 7.34
C TYR A 106 2.19 1.57 6.05
N THR A 107 2.15 2.26 4.92
CA THR A 107 2.29 1.66 3.59
C THR A 107 3.54 2.19 2.92
N CYS A 108 4.38 1.28 2.43
CA CYS A 108 5.44 1.61 1.49
C CYS A 108 4.95 1.28 0.07
N ASN A 109 5.09 2.21 -0.86
CA ASN A 109 4.80 1.97 -2.27
C ASN A 109 5.96 2.42 -3.15
N ILE A 110 6.27 1.62 -4.15
CA ILE A 110 7.40 1.79 -5.07
C ILE A 110 6.83 1.87 -6.48
N THR A 111 7.21 2.91 -7.20
CA THR A 111 6.92 3.01 -8.63
C THR A 111 8.16 2.61 -9.41
N GLU A 112 8.02 1.64 -10.30
CA GLU A 112 9.09 1.19 -11.20
C GLU A 112 8.96 1.85 -12.58
N VAL A 113 10.06 1.89 -13.34
CA VAL A 113 9.99 2.25 -14.76
C VAL A 113 9.18 1.17 -15.48
N ALA A 114 8.04 1.54 -16.07
CA ALA A 114 7.37 0.68 -17.02
C ALA A 114 8.25 0.58 -18.29
N TYR A 115 8.94 -0.54 -18.48
CA TYR A 115 9.44 -0.87 -19.80
C TYR A 115 8.20 -1.18 -20.65
N THR A 116 7.81 -0.23 -21.50
CA THR A 116 6.98 -0.58 -22.64
C THR A 116 7.75 -1.64 -23.40
N ALA A 117 7.17 -2.82 -23.58
CA ALA A 117 7.70 -3.84 -24.47
C ALA A 117 7.66 -3.27 -25.89
N LEU A 118 8.70 -2.52 -26.27
CA LEU A 118 9.08 -2.29 -27.66
C LEU A 118 9.88 -3.51 -28.12
N HIS A 119 9.16 -4.61 -28.30
CA HIS A 119 9.51 -5.74 -29.15
C HIS A 119 8.15 -6.21 -29.68
N GLY A 120 7.72 -5.93 -30.91
CA GLY A 120 8.53 -5.92 -32.11
C GLY A 120 8.78 -7.36 -32.55
N THR A 121 7.73 -8.07 -32.93
CA THR A 121 7.64 -9.07 -34.02
C THR A 121 6.20 -9.18 -34.46
#